data_AF-A0A0Q7BHX9-F1
#
_entry.id   AF-A0A0Q7BHX9-F1
#
_cell.length_a   1.000
_cell.length_b   1.000
_cell.length_c   1.000
_cell.angle_alpha   90.00
_cell.angle_beta   90.00
_cell.angle_gamma   90.00
#
_symmetry.space_group_name_H-M   'P 1'
#
loop_
_entity.id
_entity.type
_entity.pdbx_description
1 polymer ?
#
loop_
_entity_poly.entity_id
_entity_poly.type
_entity_poly.pdbx_seq_one_letter_code
_entity_poly.pdbx_strand_id
1 'polypeptide(L)'
;MVVDEELLALATDLVGDRAAPRIVIIAGPGAKPLARALRSRFPGAAVKVVPAEASASRRHLGVTLAGPFDLALDLVGTPQGRLGRFQELFNQLSAGGHLAIAGAAPDAPRAEDDAPPTGEPSGLEPLLTGAVARVGKKVRTDRKRVPVRRMDEQALADALTATEIRGDYLVLTNGVGPAHAKLREDEGITVMRKRPELGHSVLETVEGLRFTSRCDLQQNTPTRGAFQPTEYDAPPAYLRDYRGVVVAPGQIVADDRVLWPDTYRHNARKRLRNMHTIEVAPGYARLPFSTDGLPVLEGTYFHLDNEVRGHFGHLLTETVSRLWAWPRAKELEPDLKVLVATNRRPELMSYELTIYAAAGITADDIVMIQEPVRVERLLSPSPMLSNPEFVHPAIADTWQLMGDALAADATGDLRPDRIFCSRRIKKRACNNTDEVEEIFRAAGFEVLFPEDYPLGDQIAMFRSASVLAGFAGSGLFNVCFAPDPVQMIMLSSDAYSARNEYLIASVLGHSITSVISKADNPGEFQSSFTFDVEDEGRYLARVLAALDD
;
A
#
# COMPACT_ATOMS: atom_id res chain seq x y z
N MET A 1 -4.55 -6.83 45.54
CA MET A 1 -5.45 -5.84 44.90
C MET A 1 -6.83 -6.44 44.88
N VAL A 2 -7.78 -5.71 45.44
CA VAL A 2 -9.21 -6.06 45.45
C VAL A 2 -9.69 -6.05 43.99
N VAL A 3 -10.50 -7.04 43.61
CA VAL A 3 -11.15 -7.05 42.30
C VAL A 3 -12.17 -5.92 42.30
N ASP A 4 -12.19 -5.11 41.25
CA ASP A 4 -13.22 -4.10 41.05
C ASP A 4 -14.55 -4.81 40.78
N GLU A 5 -15.40 -4.89 41.81
CA GLU A 5 -16.69 -5.58 41.76
C GLU A 5 -17.69 -4.89 40.81
N GLU A 6 -17.60 -3.57 40.67
CA GLU A 6 -18.44 -2.80 39.75
C GLU A 6 -18.08 -3.14 38.29
N LEU A 7 -16.79 -3.16 37.98
CA LEU A 7 -16.31 -3.60 36.67
C LEU A 7 -16.63 -5.07 36.39
N LEU A 8 -16.53 -5.95 37.39
CA LEU A 8 -16.89 -7.37 37.22
C LEU A 8 -18.40 -7.53 36.95
N ALA A 9 -19.25 -6.75 37.63
CA ALA A 9 -20.69 -6.74 37.40
C ALA A 9 -21.03 -6.19 36.00
N LEU A 10 -20.42 -5.08 35.59
CA LEU A 10 -20.57 -4.53 34.23
C LEU A 10 -20.14 -5.54 33.17
N ALA A 11 -18.96 -6.15 33.31
CA ALA A 11 -18.48 -7.17 32.39
C ALA A 11 -19.42 -8.38 32.34
N THR A 12 -20.04 -8.73 33.48
CA THR A 12 -20.99 -9.83 33.55
C THR A 12 -22.27 -9.52 32.76
N ASP A 13 -22.81 -8.32 32.94
CA ASP A 13 -23.99 -7.83 32.23
C ASP A 13 -23.75 -7.80 30.70
N LEU A 14 -22.64 -7.22 30.27
CA LEU A 14 -22.29 -7.10 28.84
C LEU A 14 -22.02 -8.45 28.17
N VAL A 15 -21.44 -9.42 28.89
CA VAL A 15 -21.25 -10.77 28.37
C VAL A 15 -22.61 -11.48 28.20
N GLY A 16 -23.53 -11.26 29.12
CA GLY A 16 -24.85 -11.90 29.15
C GLY A 16 -24.74 -13.42 29.29
N ASP A 17 -25.61 -14.15 28.58
CA ASP A 17 -25.73 -15.60 28.68
C ASP A 17 -24.71 -16.40 27.85
N ARG A 18 -23.68 -15.75 27.31
CA ARG A 18 -22.67 -16.42 26.47
C ARG A 18 -21.88 -17.44 27.32
N ALA A 19 -21.93 -18.72 26.92
CA ALA A 19 -21.32 -19.81 27.67
C ALA A 19 -19.78 -19.81 27.65
N ALA A 20 -19.16 -19.37 26.54
CA ALA A 20 -17.72 -19.37 26.33
C ALA A 20 -17.24 -18.06 25.70
N PRO A 21 -17.36 -16.92 26.41
CA PRO A 21 -17.08 -15.62 25.84
C PRO A 21 -15.58 -15.42 25.61
N ARG A 22 -15.23 -14.73 24.53
CA ARG A 22 -13.87 -14.27 24.25
C ARG A 22 -13.73 -12.84 24.72
N ILE A 23 -12.81 -12.60 25.66
CA ILE A 23 -12.65 -11.31 26.33
C ILE A 23 -11.23 -10.79 26.12
N VAL A 24 -11.08 -9.54 25.71
CA VAL A 24 -9.78 -8.84 25.65
C VAL A 24 -9.74 -7.66 26.61
N ILE A 25 -8.61 -7.49 27.28
CA ILE A 25 -8.37 -6.41 28.24
C ILE A 25 -7.09 -5.68 27.84
N ILE A 26 -7.19 -4.40 27.50
CA ILE A 26 -6.03 -3.50 27.44
C ILE A 26 -5.92 -2.77 28.77
N ALA A 27 -4.80 -2.97 29.46
CA ALA A 27 -4.56 -2.40 30.77
C ALA A 27 -3.07 -2.38 31.12
N GLY A 28 -2.72 -1.66 32.19
CA GLY A 28 -1.39 -1.74 32.80
C GLY A 28 -1.16 -3.07 33.54
N PRO A 29 0.00 -3.23 34.22
CA PRO A 29 0.42 -4.47 34.90
C PRO A 29 -0.58 -5.04 35.92
N GLY A 30 -1.52 -4.22 36.39
CA GLY A 30 -2.50 -4.56 37.41
C GLY A 30 -3.72 -5.38 36.97
N ALA A 31 -3.92 -5.71 35.69
CA ALA A 31 -5.14 -6.38 35.23
C ALA A 31 -5.24 -7.90 35.50
N LYS A 32 -4.18 -8.52 36.04
CA LYS A 32 -4.16 -9.98 36.32
C LYS A 32 -5.28 -10.46 37.25
N PRO A 33 -5.61 -9.78 38.36
CA PRO A 33 -6.71 -10.20 39.24
C PRO A 33 -8.07 -10.18 38.55
N LEU A 34 -8.37 -9.13 37.77
CA LEU A 34 -9.62 -9.06 37.00
C LEU A 34 -9.72 -10.19 35.97
N ALA A 35 -8.64 -10.44 35.22
CA ALA A 35 -8.63 -11.55 34.26
C ALA A 35 -8.83 -12.92 34.93
N ARG A 36 -8.40 -13.09 36.19
CA ARG A 36 -8.68 -14.30 36.98
C ARG A 36 -10.15 -14.35 37.40
N ALA A 37 -10.69 -13.25 37.91
CA ALA A 37 -12.09 -13.16 38.33
C ALA A 37 -13.05 -13.45 37.17
N LEU A 38 -12.79 -12.92 35.98
CA LEU A 38 -13.58 -13.19 34.78
C LEU A 38 -13.56 -14.67 34.38
N ARG A 39 -12.41 -15.35 34.46
CA ARG A 39 -12.33 -16.80 34.21
C ARG A 39 -13.06 -17.62 35.27
N SER A 40 -13.07 -17.17 36.52
CA SER A 40 -13.84 -17.81 37.59
C SER A 40 -15.35 -17.61 37.40
N ARG A 41 -15.77 -16.43 36.93
CA ARG A 41 -17.17 -16.12 36.65
C ARG A 41 -17.70 -16.85 35.41
N PHE A 42 -16.86 -16.96 34.39
CA PHE A 42 -17.14 -17.60 33.12
C PHE A 42 -16.15 -18.75 32.87
N PRO A 43 -16.43 -19.97 33.35
CA PRO A 43 -15.50 -21.10 33.25
C PRO A 43 -15.05 -21.45 31.82
N GLY A 44 -15.87 -21.14 30.80
CA GLY A 44 -15.55 -21.32 29.39
C GLY A 44 -14.85 -20.13 28.71
N ALA A 45 -14.55 -19.04 29.44
CA ALA A 45 -14.07 -17.81 28.82
C ALA A 45 -12.60 -17.87 28.39
N ALA A 46 -12.34 -17.38 27.19
CA ALA A 46 -10.99 -17.10 26.71
C ALA A 46 -10.64 -15.63 27.02
N VAL A 47 -9.89 -15.39 28.10
CA VAL A 47 -9.49 -14.02 28.51
C VAL A 47 -8.05 -13.71 28.11
N LYS A 48 -7.88 -12.69 27.26
CA LYS A 48 -6.58 -12.16 26.80
C LYS A 48 -6.30 -10.81 27.45
N VAL A 49 -5.13 -10.67 28.07
CA VAL A 49 -4.61 -9.37 28.52
C VAL A 49 -3.54 -8.89 27.54
N VAL A 50 -3.70 -7.67 27.04
CA VAL A 50 -2.75 -6.98 26.16
C VAL A 50 -2.19 -5.77 26.94
N PRO A 51 -0.85 -5.66 27.11
CA PRO A 51 -0.28 -4.55 27.86
C PRO A 51 -0.52 -3.21 27.16
N ALA A 52 -0.99 -2.21 27.91
CA ALA A 52 -1.27 -0.87 27.38
C ALA A 52 0.00 -0.17 26.84
N GLU A 53 1.13 -0.41 27.50
CA GLU A 53 2.45 0.14 27.18
C GLU A 53 3.10 -0.52 25.96
N ALA A 54 2.54 -1.60 25.43
CA ALA A 54 3.03 -2.20 24.20
C ALA A 54 2.91 -1.21 23.03
N SER A 55 3.81 -1.32 22.05
CA SER A 55 3.72 -0.53 20.81
C SER A 55 2.39 -0.78 20.09
N ALA A 56 1.93 0.18 19.29
CA ALA A 56 0.68 0.03 18.52
C ALA A 56 0.67 -1.26 17.68
N SER A 57 1.78 -1.60 17.02
CA SER A 57 1.92 -2.86 16.28
C SER A 57 1.80 -4.11 17.18
N ARG A 58 2.46 -4.12 18.34
CA ARG A 58 2.34 -5.26 19.28
C ARG A 58 0.93 -5.40 19.86
N ARG A 59 0.22 -4.29 20.09
CA ARG A 59 -1.19 -4.34 20.52
C ARG A 59 -2.09 -4.83 19.40
N HIS A 60 -1.97 -4.27 18.19
CA HIS A 60 -2.67 -4.70 16.99
C HIS A 60 -2.57 -6.22 16.81
N LEU A 61 -1.35 -6.77 16.76
CA LEU A 61 -1.12 -8.21 16.69
C LEU A 61 -1.70 -8.98 17.88
N GLY A 62 -1.55 -8.45 19.10
CA GLY A 62 -2.05 -9.08 20.32
C GLY A 62 -3.57 -9.25 20.34
N VAL A 63 -4.29 -8.25 19.80
CA VAL A 63 -5.75 -8.25 19.64
C VAL A 63 -6.13 -9.15 18.45
N THR A 64 -5.55 -8.96 17.26
CA THR A 64 -5.86 -9.76 16.06
C THR A 64 -5.68 -11.26 16.25
N LEU A 65 -4.60 -11.69 16.88
CA LEU A 65 -4.32 -13.12 17.07
C LEU A 65 -5.30 -13.79 18.04
N ALA A 66 -5.83 -13.04 19.00
CA ALA A 66 -6.72 -13.55 20.04
C ALA A 66 -8.21 -13.29 19.74
N GLY A 67 -8.55 -12.48 18.74
CA GLY A 67 -9.93 -12.20 18.36
C GLY A 67 -10.65 -13.39 17.69
N PRO A 68 -11.89 -13.20 17.22
CA PRO A 68 -12.75 -12.06 17.58
C PRO A 68 -13.15 -12.10 19.06
N PHE A 69 -13.75 -11.02 19.56
CA PHE A 69 -14.11 -10.87 20.99
C PHE A 69 -15.59 -10.53 21.18
N ASP A 70 -16.19 -11.10 22.20
CA ASP A 70 -17.55 -10.74 22.63
C ASP A 70 -17.55 -9.52 23.56
N LEU A 71 -16.46 -9.34 24.31
CA LEU A 71 -16.23 -8.20 25.17
C LEU A 71 -14.78 -7.70 25.06
N ALA A 72 -14.62 -6.40 24.87
CA ALA A 72 -13.34 -5.70 24.95
C ALA A 72 -13.38 -4.66 26.08
N LEU A 73 -12.30 -4.58 26.86
CA LEU A 73 -12.15 -3.65 27.97
C LEU A 73 -10.90 -2.79 27.76
N ASP A 74 -11.04 -1.47 27.63
CA ASP A 74 -9.94 -0.51 27.72
C ASP A 74 -9.93 0.13 29.12
N LEU A 75 -9.01 -0.32 29.97
CA LEU A 75 -8.90 0.07 31.38
C LEU A 75 -7.75 1.05 31.64
N VAL A 76 -7.21 1.70 30.61
CA VAL A 76 -6.09 2.64 30.76
C VAL A 76 -6.55 3.95 31.43
N GLY A 77 -7.83 4.32 31.30
CA GLY A 77 -8.43 5.48 31.96
C GLY A 77 -8.01 6.84 31.38
N THR A 78 -6.80 6.96 30.81
CA THR A 78 -6.28 8.23 30.27
C THR A 78 -6.73 8.50 28.82
N PRO A 79 -6.99 9.76 28.43
CA PRO A 79 -7.29 10.13 27.04
C PRO A 79 -6.16 9.85 26.04
N GLN A 80 -4.90 9.87 26.50
CA GLN A 80 -3.75 9.67 25.62
C GLN A 80 -3.80 8.31 24.93
N GLY A 81 -3.75 8.30 23.59
CA GLY A 81 -3.79 7.09 22.77
C GLY A 81 -5.15 6.34 22.74
N ARG A 82 -6.19 6.88 23.38
CA ARG A 82 -7.53 6.25 23.48
C ARG A 82 -8.14 5.94 22.13
N LEU A 83 -8.06 6.88 21.18
CA LEU A 83 -8.56 6.67 19.81
C LEU A 83 -7.91 5.45 19.13
N GLY A 84 -6.59 5.30 19.26
CA GLY A 84 -5.88 4.15 18.71
C GLY A 84 -6.34 2.83 19.32
N ARG A 85 -6.45 2.76 20.65
CA ARG A 85 -6.96 1.57 21.36
C ARG A 85 -8.41 1.25 21.02
N PHE A 86 -9.26 2.27 20.89
CA PHE A 86 -10.64 2.11 20.41
C PHE A 86 -10.66 1.45 19.02
N GLN A 87 -9.87 1.98 18.07
CA GLN A 87 -9.79 1.43 16.73
C GLN A 87 -9.23 -0.01 16.72
N GLU A 88 -8.22 -0.29 17.57
CA GLU A 88 -7.65 -1.64 17.76
C GLU A 88 -8.71 -2.64 18.28
N LEU A 89 -9.56 -2.24 19.22
CA LEU A 89 -10.51 -3.13 19.90
C LEU A 89 -11.86 -3.27 19.19
N PHE A 90 -12.51 -2.16 18.84
CA PHE A 90 -13.89 -2.15 18.34
C PHE A 90 -14.05 -2.96 17.05
N ASN A 91 -13.04 -2.90 16.18
CA ASN A 91 -13.03 -3.60 14.88
C ASN A 91 -12.73 -5.09 14.97
N GLN A 92 -12.51 -5.63 16.17
CA GLN A 92 -12.29 -7.06 16.43
C GLN A 92 -13.42 -7.68 17.28
N LEU A 93 -14.48 -6.91 17.54
CA LEU A 93 -15.67 -7.41 18.21
C LEU A 93 -16.49 -8.31 17.28
N SER A 94 -17.06 -9.38 17.84
CA SER A 94 -18.15 -10.15 17.24
C SER A 94 -19.37 -9.25 16.98
N ALA A 95 -20.26 -9.68 16.09
CA ALA A 95 -21.54 -8.98 15.93
C ALA A 95 -22.34 -9.07 17.25
N GLY A 96 -22.83 -7.93 17.73
CA GLY A 96 -23.41 -7.78 19.06
C GLY A 96 -22.40 -7.77 20.22
N GLY A 97 -21.10 -7.71 19.93
CA GLY A 97 -20.04 -7.59 20.94
C GLY A 97 -19.92 -6.16 21.48
N HIS A 98 -19.38 -6.03 22.70
CA HIS A 98 -19.30 -4.75 23.41
C HIS A 98 -17.85 -4.32 23.67
N LEU A 99 -17.59 -3.02 23.59
CA LEU A 99 -16.36 -2.38 24.07
C LEU A 99 -16.70 -1.43 25.22
N ALA A 100 -16.14 -1.65 26.40
CA ALA A 100 -16.21 -0.71 27.52
C ALA A 100 -14.87 0.02 27.71
N ILE A 101 -14.91 1.35 27.78
CA ILE A 101 -13.73 2.22 27.89
C ILE A 101 -13.82 3.04 29.19
N ALA A 102 -12.86 2.84 30.09
CA ALA A 102 -12.79 3.55 31.36
C ALA A 102 -12.46 5.04 31.17
N GLY A 103 -13.19 5.91 31.88
CA GLY A 103 -12.96 7.36 31.88
C GLY A 103 -13.26 8.04 30.53
N ALA A 104 -14.07 7.41 29.69
CA ALA A 104 -14.44 7.89 28.36
C ALA A 104 -15.87 8.42 28.27
N ALA A 105 -16.57 8.59 29.40
CA ALA A 105 -17.87 9.28 29.42
C ALA A 105 -17.86 10.65 28.72
N PRO A 106 -16.81 11.50 28.83
CA PRO A 106 -16.71 12.74 28.07
C PRO A 106 -16.55 12.57 26.55
N ASP A 107 -16.24 11.36 26.06
CA ASP A 107 -16.16 11.05 24.64
C ASP A 107 -17.50 10.58 24.04
N ALA A 108 -18.57 10.51 24.85
CA ALA A 108 -19.89 10.16 24.33
C ALA A 108 -20.31 11.13 23.20
N PRO A 109 -20.95 10.63 22.12
CA PRO A 109 -21.38 11.45 20.99
C PRO A 109 -22.26 12.62 21.45
N ARG A 110 -22.01 13.82 20.92
CA ARG A 110 -22.83 15.02 21.19
C ARG A 110 -24.00 15.14 20.21
N ALA A 111 -25.03 15.86 20.61
CA ALA A 111 -26.18 16.18 19.75
C ALA A 111 -25.78 17.12 18.59
N GLU A 112 -26.52 17.09 17.48
CA GLU A 112 -26.21 17.78 16.21
C GLU A 112 -26.03 19.32 16.32
N ASP A 113 -26.51 19.96 17.40
CA ASP A 113 -26.50 21.42 17.57
C ASP A 113 -25.19 22.02 18.14
N ASP A 114 -24.26 21.18 18.61
CA ASP A 114 -22.92 21.62 19.01
C ASP A 114 -21.98 21.57 17.80
N ALA A 115 -21.85 22.71 17.10
CA ALA A 115 -20.90 22.83 15.99
C ALA A 115 -19.50 22.36 16.43
N PRO A 116 -18.82 21.46 15.68
CA PRO A 116 -17.47 21.04 16.04
C PRO A 116 -16.55 22.27 16.07
N PRO A 117 -15.64 22.37 17.06
CA PRO A 117 -14.70 23.48 17.14
C PRO A 117 -13.91 23.61 15.83
N THR A 118 -13.63 24.85 15.44
CA THR A 118 -12.85 25.18 14.25
C THR A 118 -11.41 24.66 14.37
N GLY A 119 -11.16 23.49 13.76
CA GLY A 119 -9.88 22.77 13.71
C GLY A 119 -10.13 21.32 13.30
N GLU A 120 -9.12 20.57 12.83
CA GLU A 120 -9.32 19.12 12.60
C GLU A 120 -9.57 18.43 13.97
N PRO A 121 -10.77 17.88 14.22
CA PRO A 121 -11.07 17.35 15.54
C PRO A 121 -10.28 16.04 15.79
N SER A 122 -9.25 16.10 16.62
CA SER A 122 -8.45 14.93 17.01
C SER A 122 -9.02 14.27 18.26
N GLY A 123 -9.25 12.96 18.24
CA GLY A 123 -9.71 12.20 19.42
C GLY A 123 -10.87 11.26 19.15
N LEU A 124 -11.33 10.59 20.21
CA LEU A 124 -12.44 9.64 20.15
C LEU A 124 -13.81 10.34 20.09
N GLU A 125 -14.05 11.34 20.94
CA GLU A 125 -15.30 12.13 20.94
C GLU A 125 -15.70 12.59 19.54
N PRO A 126 -14.85 13.31 18.78
CA PRO A 126 -15.31 13.87 17.52
C PRO A 126 -15.50 12.78 16.45
N LEU A 127 -14.92 11.59 16.65
CA LEU A 127 -15.08 10.47 15.73
C LEU A 127 -16.45 9.84 15.94
N LEU A 128 -16.85 9.67 17.20
CA LEU A 128 -18.14 9.14 17.59
C LEU A 128 -19.27 10.10 17.21
N THR A 129 -19.13 11.39 17.52
CA THR A 129 -20.09 12.43 17.10
C THR A 129 -20.24 12.46 15.58
N GLY A 130 -19.13 12.44 14.83
CA GLY A 130 -19.16 12.37 13.37
C GLY A 130 -19.79 11.09 12.81
N ALA A 131 -19.59 9.95 13.46
CA ALA A 131 -20.19 8.68 13.07
C ALA A 131 -21.71 8.65 13.34
N VAL A 132 -22.16 9.06 14.53
CA VAL A 132 -23.58 9.12 14.88
C VAL A 132 -24.35 10.03 13.93
N ALA A 133 -23.79 11.20 13.59
CA ALA A 133 -24.37 12.12 12.61
C ALA A 133 -24.47 11.53 11.19
N ARG A 134 -23.90 10.35 10.92
CA ARG A 134 -23.89 9.67 9.61
C ARG A 134 -24.69 8.37 9.58
N VAL A 135 -25.27 7.93 10.69
CA VAL A 135 -26.11 6.73 10.72
C VAL A 135 -27.24 6.85 9.69
N GLY A 136 -27.40 5.83 8.85
CA GLY A 136 -28.40 5.80 7.78
C GLY A 136 -28.12 6.72 6.57
N LYS A 137 -27.05 7.53 6.60
CA LYS A 137 -26.63 8.35 5.46
C LYS A 137 -25.67 7.54 4.58
N LYS A 138 -25.87 7.56 3.26
CA LYS A 138 -24.89 7.01 2.30
C LYS A 138 -23.89 8.10 1.94
N VAL A 139 -22.59 7.79 2.01
CA VAL A 139 -21.57 8.65 1.39
C VAL A 139 -21.79 8.61 -0.12
N ARG A 140 -22.15 9.75 -0.72
CA ARG A 140 -22.08 9.91 -2.18
C ARG A 140 -20.59 9.82 -2.56
N THR A 141 -20.18 8.69 -3.13
CA THR A 141 -18.81 8.41 -3.57
C THR A 141 -18.44 9.09 -4.89
N ASP A 142 -19.11 10.18 -5.25
CA ASP A 142 -18.81 10.88 -6.48
C ASP A 142 -17.44 11.58 -6.36
N ARG A 143 -16.46 10.90 -6.96
CA ARG A 143 -15.22 11.37 -7.59
C ARG A 143 -14.37 12.40 -6.82
N LYS A 144 -13.25 11.87 -6.30
CA LYS A 144 -12.00 12.53 -5.85
C LYS A 144 -12.08 13.25 -4.49
N ARG A 145 -11.31 12.72 -3.54
CA ARG A 145 -10.92 13.30 -2.23
C ARG A 145 -12.01 13.38 -1.15
N VAL A 146 -12.65 12.25 -0.80
CA VAL A 146 -13.28 12.14 0.52
C VAL A 146 -12.17 12.14 1.59
N PRO A 147 -12.17 13.06 2.58
CA PRO A 147 -11.19 13.04 3.66
C PRO A 147 -11.20 11.70 4.39
N VAL A 148 -10.02 11.18 4.71
CA VAL A 148 -9.86 9.88 5.41
C VAL A 148 -10.73 9.81 6.67
N ARG A 149 -10.79 10.92 7.41
CA ARG A 149 -11.64 11.04 8.60
C ARG A 149 -13.12 10.77 8.31
N ARG A 150 -13.66 11.28 7.20
CA ARG A 150 -15.05 11.01 6.82
C ARG A 150 -15.30 9.55 6.46
N MET A 151 -14.28 8.87 5.93
CA MET A 151 -14.36 7.43 5.66
C MET A 151 -14.42 6.64 6.97
N ASP A 152 -13.57 6.99 7.95
CA ASP A 152 -13.58 6.37 9.28
C ASP A 152 -14.91 6.60 10.01
N GLU A 153 -15.46 7.81 9.94
CA GLU A 153 -16.76 8.15 10.52
C GLU A 153 -17.88 7.36 9.87
N GLN A 154 -17.89 7.21 8.55
CA GLN A 154 -18.92 6.40 7.88
C GLN A 154 -18.79 4.92 8.23
N ALA A 155 -17.58 4.36 8.17
CA ALA A 155 -17.38 2.95 8.48
C ALA A 155 -17.75 2.62 9.94
N LEU A 156 -17.51 3.56 10.86
CA LEU A 156 -17.97 3.44 12.23
C LEU A 156 -19.48 3.58 12.34
N ALA A 157 -20.10 4.50 11.62
CA ALA A 157 -21.57 4.65 11.58
C ALA A 157 -22.27 3.38 11.10
N ASP A 158 -21.68 2.69 10.12
CA ASP A 158 -22.22 1.43 9.58
C ASP A 158 -22.09 0.27 10.57
N ALA A 159 -21.15 0.34 11.52
CA ALA A 159 -20.86 -0.74 12.49
C ALA A 159 -21.41 -0.49 13.90
N LEU A 160 -21.57 0.77 14.32
CA LEU A 160 -21.97 1.16 15.68
C LEU A 160 -23.48 1.10 15.84
N THR A 161 -23.98 0.25 16.73
CA THR A 161 -25.42 0.09 16.96
C THR A 161 -25.92 0.69 18.27
N ALA A 162 -25.06 0.86 19.27
CA ALA A 162 -25.41 1.49 20.53
C ALA A 162 -24.20 2.18 21.15
N THR A 163 -24.46 3.28 21.87
CA THR A 163 -23.47 3.99 22.69
C THR A 163 -24.13 4.39 24.00
N GLU A 164 -23.57 3.97 25.14
CA GLU A 164 -24.19 4.13 26.45
C GLU A 164 -23.14 4.46 27.51
N ILE A 165 -23.52 5.28 28.50
CA ILE A 165 -22.69 5.53 29.68
C ILE A 165 -23.18 4.62 30.80
N ARG A 166 -22.27 3.86 31.41
CA ARG A 166 -22.52 2.95 32.53
C ARG A 166 -21.46 3.20 33.60
N GLY A 167 -21.81 3.96 34.64
CA GLY A 167 -20.83 4.43 35.63
C GLY A 167 -19.72 5.24 34.97
N ASP A 168 -18.47 4.87 35.24
CA ASP A 168 -17.27 5.50 34.66
C ASP A 168 -16.91 5.00 33.24
N TYR A 169 -17.74 4.16 32.63
CA TYR A 169 -17.46 3.51 31.35
C TYR A 169 -18.34 4.07 30.22
N LEU A 170 -17.70 4.34 29.08
CA LEU A 170 -18.39 4.44 27.79
C LEU A 170 -18.46 3.05 27.17
N VAL A 171 -19.68 2.56 26.92
CA VAL A 171 -19.95 1.26 26.31
C VAL A 171 -20.41 1.46 24.87
N LEU A 172 -19.78 0.75 23.94
CA LEU A 172 -20.10 0.78 22.52
C LEU A 172 -20.41 -0.63 22.02
N THR A 173 -21.42 -0.78 21.17
CA THR A 173 -21.81 -2.08 20.60
C THR A 173 -21.53 -2.11 19.11
N ASN A 174 -20.85 -3.18 18.65
CA ASN A 174 -20.59 -3.42 17.23
C ASN A 174 -21.67 -4.36 16.66
N GLY A 175 -22.46 -3.91 15.68
CA GLY A 175 -23.53 -4.70 15.07
C GLY A 175 -23.13 -5.53 13.85
N VAL A 176 -21.95 -5.30 13.27
CA VAL A 176 -21.54 -5.93 11.99
C VAL A 176 -20.57 -7.09 12.23
N GLY A 177 -19.76 -7.01 13.29
CA GLY A 177 -18.75 -8.02 13.62
C GLY A 177 -17.35 -7.65 13.16
N PRO A 178 -16.41 -8.60 13.17
CA PRO A 178 -14.98 -8.30 13.05
C PRO A 178 -14.66 -7.84 11.62
N ALA A 179 -13.72 -6.89 11.51
CA ALA A 179 -13.08 -6.53 10.26
C ALA A 179 -11.78 -7.32 10.09
N HIS A 180 -11.25 -7.35 8.87
CA HIS A 180 -9.96 -7.98 8.59
C HIS A 180 -8.85 -7.05 9.08
N ALA A 181 -7.93 -7.60 9.87
CA ALA A 181 -6.75 -6.87 10.31
C ALA A 181 -5.76 -6.72 9.15
N LYS A 182 -5.32 -5.50 8.89
CA LYS A 182 -4.28 -5.22 7.91
C LYS A 182 -2.92 -5.56 8.52
N LEU A 183 -2.12 -6.36 7.84
CA LEU A 183 -0.78 -6.72 8.32
C LEU A 183 0.28 -5.99 7.51
N ARG A 184 1.25 -5.40 8.21
CA ARG A 184 2.54 -4.98 7.65
C ARG A 184 3.45 -6.19 7.42
N GLU A 185 4.55 -6.00 6.70
CA GLU A 185 5.54 -7.05 6.44
C GLU A 185 5.98 -7.76 7.74
N ASP A 186 6.50 -7.01 8.71
CA ASP A 186 6.98 -7.53 10.00
C ASP A 186 5.88 -8.18 10.86
N GLU A 187 4.68 -7.59 10.82
CA GLU A 187 3.48 -8.12 11.45
C GLU A 187 3.06 -9.46 10.82
N GLY A 188 3.07 -9.55 9.50
CA GLY A 188 2.80 -10.76 8.72
C GLY A 188 3.75 -11.90 9.09
N ILE A 189 5.06 -11.63 9.09
CA ILE A 189 6.07 -12.61 9.50
C ILE A 189 5.86 -13.04 10.96
N THR A 190 5.49 -12.12 11.83
CA THR A 190 5.18 -12.43 13.23
C THR A 190 3.96 -13.32 13.37
N VAL A 191 2.89 -13.08 12.58
CA VAL A 191 1.69 -13.92 12.57
C VAL A 191 2.05 -15.34 12.12
N MET A 192 2.78 -15.51 11.03
CA MET A 192 3.22 -16.83 10.53
C MET A 192 3.97 -17.61 11.61
N ARG A 193 4.94 -16.98 12.29
CA ARG A 193 5.71 -17.61 13.38
C ARG A 193 4.85 -17.99 14.59
N LYS A 194 3.84 -17.17 14.92
CA LYS A 194 2.99 -17.39 16.09
C LYS A 194 1.80 -18.31 15.82
N ARG A 195 1.49 -18.58 14.56
CA ARG A 195 0.36 -19.40 14.11
C ARG A 195 0.81 -20.46 13.10
N PRO A 196 1.74 -21.36 13.47
CA PRO A 196 2.26 -22.37 12.55
C PRO A 196 1.18 -23.31 12.01
N GLU A 197 0.04 -23.44 12.70
CA GLU A 197 -1.11 -24.22 12.23
C GLU A 197 -1.81 -23.64 11.00
N LEU A 198 -1.52 -22.39 10.61
CA LEU A 198 -1.97 -21.83 9.33
C LEU A 198 -1.20 -22.42 8.13
N GLY A 199 -0.06 -23.08 8.37
CA GLY A 199 0.78 -23.66 7.31
C GLY A 199 1.61 -22.64 6.52
N HIS A 200 1.47 -21.35 6.81
CA HIS A 200 2.23 -20.29 6.14
C HIS A 200 3.70 -20.26 6.59
N SER A 201 4.61 -19.95 5.68
CA SER A 201 6.04 -19.84 5.97
C SER A 201 6.78 -18.82 5.10
N VAL A 202 8.05 -18.56 5.42
CA VAL A 202 8.97 -17.74 4.62
C VAL A 202 9.95 -18.69 3.96
N LEU A 203 10.02 -18.67 2.63
CA LEU A 203 10.93 -19.51 1.84
C LEU A 203 12.28 -18.85 1.60
N GLU A 204 12.27 -17.52 1.44
CA GLU A 204 13.49 -16.74 1.18
C GLU A 204 13.37 -15.35 1.82
N THR A 205 14.50 -14.82 2.25
CA THR A 205 14.63 -13.46 2.78
C THR A 205 15.83 -12.78 2.12
N VAL A 206 15.58 -11.63 1.52
CA VAL A 206 16.61 -10.68 1.15
C VAL A 206 16.71 -9.67 2.30
N GLU A 207 17.89 -9.58 2.91
CA GLU A 207 18.11 -8.71 4.06
C GLU A 207 17.95 -7.25 3.68
N GLY A 208 17.29 -6.49 4.56
CA GLY A 208 17.17 -5.04 4.40
C GLY A 208 18.53 -4.36 4.58
N LEU A 209 18.72 -3.24 3.90
CA LEU A 209 19.94 -2.45 4.02
C LEU A 209 19.69 -0.96 3.96
N ARG A 210 20.61 -0.20 4.55
CA ARG A 210 20.72 1.23 4.34
C ARG A 210 21.72 1.51 3.24
N PHE A 211 21.40 2.42 2.32
CA PHE A 211 22.31 2.81 1.25
C PHE A 211 22.19 4.31 0.91
N THR A 212 23.28 4.87 0.38
CA THR A 212 23.32 6.21 -0.16
C THR A 212 22.86 6.19 -1.62
N SER A 213 21.95 7.08 -1.99
CA SER A 213 21.54 7.28 -3.38
C SER A 213 22.75 7.56 -4.26
N ARG A 214 22.86 6.81 -5.37
CA ARG A 214 23.87 7.04 -6.40
C ARG A 214 23.48 8.14 -7.41
N CYS A 215 22.28 8.71 -7.28
CA CYS A 215 21.78 9.72 -8.19
C CYS A 215 22.44 11.08 -7.92
N ASP A 216 23.08 11.64 -8.94
CA ASP A 216 23.36 13.09 -8.97
C ASP A 216 22.08 13.82 -9.40
N LEU A 217 21.56 14.70 -8.56
CA LEU A 217 20.28 15.38 -8.78
C LEU A 217 20.45 16.89 -8.79
N GLN A 218 20.17 17.48 -9.94
CA GLN A 218 20.17 18.92 -10.17
C GLN A 218 18.77 19.41 -10.50
N GLN A 219 18.42 20.62 -10.07
CA GLN A 219 17.08 21.18 -10.25
C GLN A 219 17.15 22.69 -10.50
N ASN A 220 16.24 23.23 -11.31
CA ASN A 220 16.10 24.69 -11.51
C ASN A 220 15.48 25.41 -10.30
N THR A 221 15.06 24.68 -9.26
CA THR A 221 14.47 25.25 -8.03
C THR A 221 15.44 25.08 -6.86
N PRO A 222 15.46 26.02 -5.90
CA PRO A 222 16.46 26.05 -4.82
C PRO A 222 16.25 24.97 -3.74
N THR A 223 15.09 24.32 -3.71
CA THR A 223 14.73 23.34 -2.67
C THR A 223 14.60 21.95 -3.23
N ARG A 224 15.56 21.08 -2.89
CA ARG A 224 15.42 19.63 -3.04
C ARG A 224 14.14 19.18 -2.33
N GLY A 225 13.26 18.46 -3.03
CA GLY A 225 12.00 18.02 -2.47
C GLY A 225 12.20 17.10 -1.25
N ALA A 226 11.33 17.19 -0.25
CA ALA A 226 11.39 16.42 1.00
C ALA A 226 11.39 14.87 0.83
N PHE A 227 11.18 14.37 -0.39
CA PHE A 227 11.09 12.95 -0.74
C PHE A 227 12.15 12.51 -1.75
N GLN A 228 13.28 13.21 -1.81
CA GLN A 228 14.48 12.79 -2.56
C GLN A 228 15.67 12.67 -1.59
N PRO A 229 15.59 11.79 -0.57
CA PRO A 229 16.65 11.70 0.42
C PRO A 229 17.95 11.19 -0.24
N THR A 230 19.08 11.60 0.32
CA THR A 230 20.40 11.04 -0.05
C THR A 230 20.60 9.66 0.54
N GLU A 231 19.83 9.30 1.56
CA GLU A 231 19.95 8.06 2.34
C GLU A 231 18.61 7.33 2.33
N TYR A 232 18.65 6.03 2.05
CA TYR A 232 17.48 5.17 2.01
C TYR A 232 17.63 4.01 2.97
N ASP A 233 16.55 3.70 3.68
CA ASP A 233 16.38 2.43 4.40
C ASP A 233 15.50 1.50 3.54
N ALA A 234 16.12 0.51 2.89
CA ALA A 234 15.40 -0.54 2.19
C ALA A 234 15.01 -1.65 3.19
N PRO A 235 13.72 -1.93 3.39
CA PRO A 235 13.28 -2.99 4.30
C PRO A 235 13.64 -4.37 3.73
N PRO A 236 13.74 -5.42 4.57
CA PRO A 236 13.87 -6.78 4.07
C PRO A 236 12.72 -7.16 3.13
N ALA A 237 13.02 -7.97 2.11
CA ALA A 237 12.03 -8.53 1.19
C ALA A 237 11.90 -10.03 1.40
N TYR A 238 10.67 -10.56 1.32
CA TYR A 238 10.38 -11.96 1.64
C TYR A 238 9.70 -12.66 0.48
N LEU A 239 10.12 -13.90 0.16
CA LEU A 239 9.28 -14.84 -0.58
C LEU A 239 8.48 -15.66 0.43
N ARG A 240 7.15 -15.50 0.40
CA ARG A 240 6.24 -16.12 1.37
C ARG A 240 5.49 -17.27 0.72
N ASP A 241 5.27 -18.33 1.49
CA ASP A 241 4.46 -19.50 1.14
C ASP A 241 3.18 -19.47 1.97
N TYR A 242 2.04 -19.30 1.30
CA TYR A 242 0.72 -19.25 1.90
C TYR A 242 -0.08 -20.50 1.56
N ARG A 243 -0.89 -20.98 2.51
CA ARG A 243 -1.74 -22.17 2.36
C ARG A 243 -3.22 -21.82 2.49
N GLY A 244 -4.02 -22.18 1.48
CA GLY A 244 -5.47 -22.02 1.52
C GLY A 244 -5.95 -20.57 1.61
N VAL A 245 -5.15 -19.60 1.18
CA VAL A 245 -5.51 -18.16 1.24
C VAL A 245 -6.52 -17.79 0.15
N VAL A 246 -7.31 -16.76 0.42
CA VAL A 246 -8.18 -16.13 -0.57
C VAL A 246 -7.37 -15.14 -1.39
N VAL A 247 -7.46 -15.27 -2.72
CA VAL A 247 -6.92 -14.30 -3.69
C VAL A 247 -8.06 -13.72 -4.49
N ALA A 248 -8.07 -12.40 -4.68
CA ALA A 248 -9.12 -11.72 -5.43
C ALA A 248 -8.58 -10.55 -6.26
N PRO A 249 -9.33 -10.11 -7.29
CA PRO A 249 -8.96 -8.95 -8.09
C PRO A 249 -8.55 -7.73 -7.29
N GLY A 250 -7.49 -7.07 -7.76
CA GLY A 250 -6.97 -5.89 -7.11
C GLY A 250 -5.92 -6.21 -6.06
N GLN A 251 -5.11 -7.26 -6.30
CA GLN A 251 -3.98 -7.66 -5.46
C GLN A 251 -4.38 -8.19 -4.07
N ILE A 252 -5.63 -8.57 -3.84
CA ILE A 252 -6.09 -8.95 -2.50
C ILE A 252 -5.56 -10.35 -2.15
N VAL A 253 -4.90 -10.46 -1.00
CA VAL A 253 -4.50 -11.75 -0.40
C VAL A 253 -4.95 -11.77 1.06
N ALA A 254 -5.82 -12.70 1.42
CA ALA A 254 -6.50 -12.71 2.71
C ALA A 254 -6.64 -14.12 3.30
N ASP A 255 -6.68 -14.18 4.62
CA ASP A 255 -7.39 -15.23 5.35
C ASP A 255 -8.67 -14.64 5.93
N ASP A 256 -9.52 -15.48 6.54
CA ASP A 256 -10.81 -15.11 7.12
C ASP A 256 -10.77 -13.91 8.10
N ARG A 257 -9.60 -13.56 8.65
CA ARG A 257 -9.44 -12.47 9.63
C ARG A 257 -8.32 -11.47 9.32
N VAL A 258 -7.49 -11.72 8.32
CA VAL A 258 -6.33 -10.85 8.04
C VAL A 258 -6.20 -10.56 6.55
N LEU A 259 -5.77 -9.35 6.23
CA LEU A 259 -5.26 -8.98 4.92
C LEU A 259 -3.73 -9.03 5.01
N TRP A 260 -3.15 -9.91 4.21
CA TRP A 260 -1.70 -10.13 4.17
C TRP A 260 -0.99 -8.93 3.53
N PRO A 261 0.32 -8.73 3.80
CA PRO A 261 1.06 -7.57 3.29
C PRO A 261 1.04 -7.46 1.77
N ASP A 262 0.88 -8.59 1.06
CA ASP A 262 0.75 -8.65 -0.40
C ASP A 262 -0.45 -7.89 -0.92
N THR A 263 -1.46 -7.63 -0.08
CA THR A 263 -2.62 -6.79 -0.41
C THR A 263 -2.23 -5.35 -0.73
N TYR A 264 -1.08 -4.85 -0.28
CA TYR A 264 -0.76 -3.42 -0.33
C TYR A 264 0.42 -3.12 -1.24
N ARG A 265 0.17 -2.38 -2.34
CA ARG A 265 1.25 -1.80 -3.17
C ARG A 265 2.13 -0.81 -2.42
N HIS A 266 1.54 -0.12 -1.44
CA HIS A 266 2.22 0.86 -0.57
C HIS A 266 2.43 0.28 0.83
N ASN A 267 3.15 -0.85 0.89
CA ASN A 267 3.37 -1.64 2.09
C ASN A 267 4.18 -0.90 3.18
N ALA A 268 4.92 0.15 2.84
CA ALA A 268 5.65 0.99 3.81
C ALA A 268 4.82 2.11 4.45
N ARG A 269 3.59 2.38 3.98
CA ARG A 269 2.80 3.51 4.50
C ARG A 269 2.30 3.26 5.91
N LYS A 270 2.28 4.33 6.72
CA LYS A 270 1.66 4.31 8.06
C LYS A 270 0.19 3.88 8.04
N ARG A 271 -0.56 4.22 6.99
CA ARG A 271 -1.93 3.73 6.80
C ARG A 271 -1.99 2.90 5.52
N LEU A 272 -2.09 1.59 5.68
CA LEU A 272 -2.23 0.65 4.57
C LEU A 272 -3.64 0.80 3.97
N ARG A 273 -3.71 0.87 2.65
CA ARG A 273 -4.96 1.00 1.89
C ARG A 273 -4.83 0.24 0.59
N ASN A 274 -5.94 -0.39 0.18
CA ASN A 274 -6.11 -1.00 -1.13
C ASN A 274 -7.46 -0.52 -1.69
N MET A 275 -7.49 -0.12 -2.96
CA MET A 275 -8.67 0.49 -3.62
C MET A 275 -9.84 -0.49 -3.80
N HIS A 276 -9.59 -1.78 -3.69
CA HIS A 276 -10.54 -2.88 -3.86
C HIS A 276 -11.01 -3.46 -2.51
N THR A 277 -10.60 -2.84 -1.40
CA THR A 277 -11.11 -3.16 -0.05
C THR A 277 -12.00 -2.05 0.47
N ILE A 278 -12.90 -2.38 1.41
CA ILE A 278 -13.71 -1.40 2.13
C ILE A 278 -12.91 -0.93 3.34
N GLU A 279 -12.46 0.33 3.31
CA GLU A 279 -11.68 0.93 4.40
C GLU A 279 -12.53 1.09 5.66
N VAL A 280 -12.07 0.53 6.80
CA VAL A 280 -12.78 0.63 8.08
C VAL A 280 -12.05 1.51 9.10
N ALA A 281 -10.75 1.30 9.26
CA ALA A 281 -9.91 2.02 10.19
C ALA A 281 -8.42 1.92 9.76
N PRO A 282 -7.48 2.65 10.38
CA PRO A 282 -6.06 2.59 9.99
C PRO A 282 -5.48 1.17 9.91
N GLY A 283 -5.86 0.30 10.86
CA GLY A 283 -5.43 -1.10 10.92
C GLY A 283 -6.44 -2.13 10.42
N TYR A 284 -7.60 -1.70 9.88
CA TYR A 284 -8.70 -2.63 9.53
C TYR A 284 -9.41 -2.28 8.22
N ALA A 285 -9.83 -3.30 7.48
CA ALA A 285 -10.68 -3.19 6.29
C ALA A 285 -11.62 -4.39 6.18
N ARG A 286 -12.57 -4.34 5.26
CA ARG A 286 -13.43 -5.48 4.89
C ARG A 286 -13.24 -5.85 3.43
N LEU A 287 -13.44 -7.13 3.14
CA LEU A 287 -13.60 -7.61 1.77
C LEU A 287 -14.99 -7.19 1.27
N PRO A 288 -15.13 -6.75 0.01
CA PRO A 288 -16.44 -6.40 -0.57
C PRO A 288 -17.22 -7.64 -1.04
N PHE A 289 -16.77 -8.85 -0.70
CA PHE A 289 -17.33 -10.13 -1.09
C PHE A 289 -17.29 -11.12 0.09
N SER A 290 -18.11 -12.17 0.01
CA SER A 290 -18.05 -13.29 0.97
C SER A 290 -16.92 -14.25 0.63
N THR A 291 -16.29 -14.82 1.66
CA THR A 291 -15.28 -15.88 1.52
C THR A 291 -15.87 -17.29 1.62
N ASP A 292 -17.20 -17.39 1.84
CA ASP A 292 -17.90 -18.66 1.98
C ASP A 292 -18.10 -19.32 0.62
N GLY A 293 -17.76 -20.60 0.51
CA GLY A 293 -18.01 -21.40 -0.69
C GLY A 293 -17.26 -20.94 -1.94
N LEU A 294 -16.15 -20.19 -1.79
CA LEU A 294 -15.32 -19.79 -2.91
C LEU A 294 -14.79 -21.02 -3.67
N PRO A 295 -14.68 -20.95 -5.01
CA PRO A 295 -14.04 -22.01 -5.77
C PRO A 295 -12.59 -22.16 -5.32
N VAL A 296 -12.15 -23.42 -5.23
CA VAL A 296 -10.77 -23.75 -4.88
C VAL A 296 -9.96 -23.87 -6.16
N LEU A 297 -8.82 -23.19 -6.20
CA LEU A 297 -7.80 -23.29 -7.23
C LEU A 297 -6.67 -24.17 -6.70
N GLU A 298 -6.71 -25.45 -7.10
CA GLU A 298 -5.73 -26.48 -6.72
C GLU A 298 -4.36 -26.22 -7.38
N GLY A 299 -3.29 -26.54 -6.66
CA GLY A 299 -1.90 -26.36 -7.10
C GLY A 299 -1.18 -25.16 -6.49
N THR A 300 0.05 -24.94 -6.98
CA THR A 300 0.93 -23.85 -6.52
C THR A 300 0.94 -22.70 -7.51
N TYR A 301 0.77 -21.48 -7.01
CA TYR A 301 0.73 -20.27 -7.83
C TYR A 301 1.66 -19.17 -7.32
N PHE A 302 2.25 -18.40 -8.22
CA PHE A 302 3.03 -17.21 -7.92
C PHE A 302 2.19 -15.95 -8.10
N HIS A 303 2.06 -15.15 -7.05
CA HIS A 303 1.20 -13.96 -7.06
C HIS A 303 1.87 -12.79 -7.79
N LEU A 304 1.26 -12.33 -8.89
CA LEU A 304 1.80 -11.24 -9.71
C LEU A 304 0.75 -10.17 -10.07
N ASP A 305 -0.37 -10.14 -9.36
CA ASP A 305 -1.43 -9.15 -9.57
C ASP A 305 -1.04 -7.74 -9.05
N ASN A 306 -1.71 -6.70 -9.52
CA ASN A 306 -1.55 -5.32 -9.01
C ASN A 306 -2.86 -4.52 -9.04
N GLU A 307 -3.00 -3.56 -8.12
CA GLU A 307 -4.24 -2.77 -7.93
C GLU A 307 -4.68 -1.96 -9.16
N VAL A 308 -3.76 -1.67 -10.08
CA VAL A 308 -3.95 -0.75 -11.22
C VAL A 308 -3.53 -1.41 -12.54
N ARG A 309 -3.85 -2.71 -12.70
CA ARG A 309 -3.45 -3.52 -13.86
C ARG A 309 -3.87 -2.87 -15.18
N GLY A 310 -3.04 -3.02 -16.21
CA GLY A 310 -3.20 -2.33 -17.50
C GLY A 310 -2.64 -0.90 -17.52
N HIS A 311 -1.86 -0.50 -16.52
CA HIS A 311 -1.08 0.74 -16.51
C HIS A 311 0.42 0.45 -16.51
N PHE A 312 1.11 0.83 -17.59
CA PHE A 312 2.53 0.52 -17.81
C PHE A 312 3.44 0.91 -16.63
N GLY A 313 3.28 2.12 -16.08
CA GLY A 313 4.09 2.56 -14.94
C GLY A 313 3.90 1.70 -13.68
N HIS A 314 2.70 1.13 -13.46
CA HIS A 314 2.43 0.25 -12.31
C HIS A 314 2.98 -1.15 -12.56
N LEU A 315 2.92 -1.64 -13.80
CA LEU A 315 3.60 -2.88 -14.18
C LEU A 315 5.11 -2.80 -13.86
N LEU A 316 5.81 -1.75 -14.30
CA LEU A 316 7.26 -1.62 -14.08
C LEU A 316 7.64 -1.37 -12.61
N THR A 317 6.79 -0.73 -11.81
CA THR A 317 7.17 -0.35 -10.43
C THR A 317 6.64 -1.32 -9.37
N GLU A 318 5.52 -2.00 -9.63
CA GLU A 318 4.86 -2.88 -8.65
C GLU A 318 4.93 -4.36 -9.03
N THR A 319 4.79 -4.68 -10.32
CA THR A 319 4.85 -6.07 -10.78
C THR A 319 6.30 -6.52 -11.00
N VAL A 320 7.11 -5.75 -11.73
CA VAL A 320 8.53 -6.09 -11.95
C VAL A 320 9.31 -6.14 -10.64
N SER A 321 8.97 -5.31 -9.65
CA SER A 321 9.63 -5.30 -8.35
C SER A 321 9.37 -6.55 -7.49
N ARG A 322 8.54 -7.48 -7.97
CA ARG A 322 8.26 -8.79 -7.36
C ARG A 322 8.95 -9.95 -8.08
N LEU A 323 9.45 -9.74 -9.30
CA LEU A 323 10.02 -10.80 -10.13
C LEU A 323 11.39 -11.29 -9.63
N TRP A 324 12.03 -10.60 -8.68
CA TRP A 324 13.27 -11.04 -8.03
C TRP A 324 13.17 -12.48 -7.48
N ALA A 325 11.99 -12.88 -7.01
CA ALA A 325 11.77 -14.18 -6.40
C ALA A 325 11.33 -15.27 -7.40
N TRP A 326 11.02 -14.91 -8.64
CA TRP A 326 10.49 -15.85 -9.63
C TRP A 326 11.47 -17.01 -9.94
N PRO A 327 12.77 -16.76 -10.21
CA PRO A 327 13.72 -17.84 -10.46
C PRO A 327 13.78 -18.83 -9.29
N ARG A 328 13.87 -18.33 -8.06
CA ARG A 328 13.89 -19.18 -6.86
C ARG A 328 12.59 -19.94 -6.68
N ALA A 329 11.45 -19.31 -6.93
CA ALA A 329 10.15 -19.96 -6.83
C ALA A 329 10.01 -21.11 -7.85
N LYS A 330 10.50 -20.95 -9.09
CA LYS A 330 10.53 -22.03 -10.10
C LYS A 330 11.50 -23.15 -9.77
N GLU A 331 12.63 -22.87 -9.12
CA GLU A 331 13.53 -23.92 -8.61
C GLU A 331 12.84 -24.80 -7.57
N LEU A 332 12.04 -24.18 -6.69
CA LEU A 332 11.30 -24.89 -5.65
C LEU A 332 10.10 -25.64 -6.22
N GLU A 333 9.43 -25.07 -7.23
CA GLU A 333 8.20 -25.58 -7.83
C GLU A 333 8.30 -25.49 -9.37
N PRO A 334 8.83 -26.53 -10.05
CA PRO A 334 9.06 -26.47 -11.50
C PRO A 334 7.79 -26.23 -12.34
N ASP A 335 6.64 -26.74 -11.89
CA ASP A 335 5.33 -26.59 -12.53
C ASP A 335 4.59 -25.31 -12.11
N LEU A 336 5.26 -24.40 -11.37
CA LEU A 336 4.67 -23.16 -10.86
C LEU A 336 4.11 -22.31 -11.99
N LYS A 337 2.87 -21.86 -11.77
CA LYS A 337 2.15 -20.92 -12.62
C LYS A 337 2.02 -19.57 -11.96
N VAL A 338 1.99 -18.50 -12.73
CA VAL A 338 1.68 -17.16 -12.27
C VAL A 338 0.17 -16.98 -12.18
N LEU A 339 -0.29 -16.41 -11.07
CA LEU A 339 -1.67 -16.01 -10.86
C LEU A 339 -1.79 -14.49 -11.00
N VAL A 340 -2.61 -14.06 -11.96
CA VAL A 340 -2.97 -12.67 -12.21
C VAL A 340 -4.48 -12.54 -12.14
N ALA A 341 -5.01 -11.42 -11.66
CA ALA A 341 -6.44 -11.18 -11.72
C ALA A 341 -6.81 -10.27 -12.89
N THR A 342 -7.99 -10.49 -13.45
CA THR A 342 -8.59 -9.53 -14.38
C THR A 342 -9.09 -8.32 -13.62
N ASN A 343 -9.30 -7.23 -14.34
CA ASN A 343 -9.95 -6.05 -13.78
C ASN A 343 -10.92 -5.50 -14.82
N ARG A 344 -11.06 -4.17 -14.95
CA ARG A 344 -11.79 -3.55 -16.06
C ARG A 344 -11.31 -3.98 -17.45
N ARG A 345 -10.11 -4.57 -17.54
CA ARG A 345 -9.61 -5.24 -18.74
C ARG A 345 -9.73 -6.75 -18.51
N PRO A 346 -10.38 -7.51 -19.39
CA PRO A 346 -10.50 -8.96 -19.24
C PRO A 346 -9.23 -9.70 -19.69
N GLU A 347 -8.45 -9.10 -20.59
CA GLU A 347 -7.27 -9.72 -21.20
C GLU A 347 -5.97 -9.08 -20.71
N LEU A 348 -4.84 -9.77 -20.92
CA LEU A 348 -3.50 -9.21 -20.75
C LEU A 348 -3.13 -8.35 -21.96
N MET A 349 -2.51 -7.20 -21.69
CA MET A 349 -1.96 -6.35 -22.74
C MET A 349 -0.71 -6.98 -23.32
N SER A 350 -0.41 -6.70 -24.59
CA SER A 350 0.79 -7.22 -25.27
C SER A 350 2.09 -6.91 -24.49
N TYR A 351 2.23 -5.69 -23.97
CA TYR A 351 3.39 -5.30 -23.17
C TYR A 351 3.48 -6.03 -21.81
N GLU A 352 2.36 -6.47 -21.23
CA GLU A 352 2.39 -7.30 -20.00
C GLU A 352 3.00 -8.67 -20.34
N LEU A 353 2.54 -9.28 -21.44
CA LEU A 353 3.06 -10.56 -21.93
C LEU A 353 4.55 -10.46 -22.29
N THR A 354 4.99 -9.39 -22.95
CA THR A 354 6.42 -9.17 -23.27
C THR A 354 7.27 -9.05 -22.01
N ILE A 355 6.80 -8.31 -20.99
CA ILE A 355 7.50 -8.19 -19.70
C ILE A 355 7.56 -9.54 -18.97
N TYR A 356 6.49 -10.33 -19.00
CA TYR A 356 6.46 -11.66 -18.38
C TYR A 356 7.39 -12.63 -19.10
N ALA A 357 7.37 -12.64 -20.44
CA ALA A 357 8.26 -13.45 -21.25
C ALA A 357 9.74 -13.14 -20.98
N ALA A 358 10.10 -11.86 -20.81
CA ALA A 358 11.45 -11.43 -20.44
C ALA A 358 11.91 -11.94 -19.06
N ALA A 359 10.98 -12.28 -18.17
CA ALA A 359 11.26 -12.94 -16.90
C ALA A 359 11.19 -14.49 -16.99
N GLY A 360 10.99 -15.04 -18.19
CA GLY A 360 10.85 -16.48 -18.44
C GLY A 360 9.46 -17.04 -18.11
N ILE A 361 8.44 -16.19 -18.00
CA ILE A 361 7.04 -16.60 -17.79
C ILE A 361 6.35 -16.67 -19.16
N THR A 362 6.02 -17.87 -19.62
CA THR A 362 5.32 -18.07 -20.89
C THR A 362 3.81 -17.87 -20.73
N ALA A 363 3.08 -17.75 -21.83
CA ALA A 363 1.61 -17.65 -21.78
C ALA A 363 0.96 -18.87 -21.10
N ASP A 364 1.56 -20.07 -21.22
CA ASP A 364 1.07 -21.31 -20.62
C ASP A 364 1.29 -21.36 -19.09
N ASP A 365 2.23 -20.55 -18.58
CA ASP A 365 2.48 -20.38 -17.16
C ASP A 365 1.47 -19.42 -16.51
N ILE A 366 0.57 -18.77 -17.25
CA ILE A 366 -0.31 -17.73 -16.72
C ILE A 366 -1.72 -18.28 -16.47
N VAL A 367 -2.20 -18.11 -15.25
CA VAL A 367 -3.59 -18.34 -14.86
C VAL A 367 -4.24 -17.03 -14.46
N MET A 368 -5.38 -16.73 -15.09
CA MET A 368 -6.15 -15.52 -14.83
C MET A 368 -7.42 -15.84 -14.04
N ILE A 369 -7.67 -15.08 -12.97
CA ILE A 369 -8.92 -15.14 -12.20
C ILE A 369 -9.76 -13.89 -12.41
N GLN A 370 -11.08 -14.03 -12.46
CA GLN A 370 -12.00 -12.90 -12.61
C GLN A 370 -12.75 -12.56 -11.32
N GLU A 371 -12.85 -13.55 -10.43
CA GLU A 371 -13.57 -13.48 -9.17
C GLU A 371 -12.69 -14.02 -8.04
N PRO A 372 -13.02 -13.76 -6.77
CA PRO A 372 -12.29 -14.32 -5.63
C PRO A 372 -12.22 -15.85 -5.69
N VAL A 373 -11.04 -16.40 -5.42
CA VAL A 373 -10.79 -17.84 -5.32
C VAL A 373 -10.04 -18.16 -4.04
N ARG A 374 -10.17 -19.39 -3.54
CA ARG A 374 -9.29 -19.92 -2.51
C ARG A 374 -8.16 -20.70 -3.19
N VAL A 375 -6.91 -20.30 -2.97
CA VAL A 375 -5.74 -20.92 -3.61
C VAL A 375 -5.13 -21.94 -2.65
N GLU A 376 -4.90 -23.17 -3.11
CA GLU A 376 -4.30 -24.23 -2.28
C GLU A 376 -2.93 -23.80 -1.74
N ARG A 377 -2.05 -23.32 -2.63
CA ARG A 377 -0.75 -22.76 -2.25
C ARG A 377 -0.40 -21.52 -3.08
N LEU A 378 -0.08 -20.43 -2.40
CA LEU A 378 0.33 -19.18 -3.03
C LEU A 378 1.73 -18.77 -2.58
N LEU A 379 2.65 -18.65 -3.54
CA LEU A 379 3.96 -18.04 -3.35
C LEU A 379 3.85 -16.54 -3.66
N SER A 380 4.19 -15.68 -2.71
CA SER A 380 4.03 -14.23 -2.89
C SER A 380 5.25 -13.45 -2.37
N PRO A 381 5.95 -12.70 -3.25
CA PRO A 381 7.13 -11.93 -2.88
C PRO A 381 6.78 -10.52 -2.38
N SER A 382 7.55 -9.97 -1.45
CA SER A 382 7.51 -8.55 -1.12
C SER A 382 7.99 -7.71 -2.32
N PRO A 383 7.41 -6.52 -2.57
CA PRO A 383 7.90 -5.62 -3.61
C PRO A 383 9.24 -4.99 -3.18
N MET A 384 10.21 -4.95 -4.10
CA MET A 384 11.48 -4.27 -3.89
C MET A 384 11.42 -2.76 -4.20
N LEU A 385 10.29 -2.23 -4.67
CA LEU A 385 10.09 -0.80 -4.92
C LEU A 385 8.70 -0.41 -4.45
N SER A 386 8.62 0.61 -3.58
CA SER A 386 7.36 1.22 -3.15
C SER A 386 7.48 2.73 -3.19
N ASN A 387 6.83 3.36 -4.17
CA ASN A 387 6.94 4.80 -4.38
C ASN A 387 5.98 5.63 -3.49
N PRO A 388 6.45 6.74 -2.88
CA PRO A 388 7.83 7.28 -2.90
C PRO A 388 8.72 6.77 -1.74
N GLU A 389 8.28 5.75 -0.99
CA GLU A 389 8.85 5.35 0.29
C GLU A 389 10.25 4.72 0.20
N PHE A 390 10.48 3.73 -0.65
CA PHE A 390 11.78 3.03 -0.74
C PHE A 390 12.01 2.32 -2.09
N VAL A 391 13.27 1.96 -2.31
CA VAL A 391 13.70 0.99 -3.32
C VAL A 391 14.82 0.13 -2.73
N HIS A 392 14.81 -1.17 -3.00
CA HIS A 392 15.79 -2.12 -2.51
C HIS A 392 16.87 -2.34 -3.59
N PRO A 393 18.17 -2.09 -3.32
CA PRO A 393 19.23 -2.18 -4.33
C PRO A 393 19.34 -3.51 -5.07
N ALA A 394 18.97 -4.64 -4.43
CA ALA A 394 18.93 -5.96 -5.08
C ALA A 394 17.96 -6.06 -6.28
N ILE A 395 17.05 -5.08 -6.47
CA ILE A 395 16.19 -5.04 -7.65
C ILE A 395 16.99 -4.85 -8.96
N ALA A 396 18.22 -4.31 -8.88
CA ALA A 396 19.08 -4.06 -10.03
C ALA A 396 19.32 -5.34 -10.85
N ASP A 397 19.50 -6.49 -10.20
CA ASP A 397 19.72 -7.77 -10.88
C ASP A 397 18.49 -8.19 -11.70
N THR A 398 17.29 -7.95 -11.16
CA THR A 398 16.03 -8.21 -11.87
C THR A 398 15.90 -7.31 -13.08
N TRP A 399 16.21 -6.02 -12.93
CA TRP A 399 16.17 -5.08 -14.04
C TRP A 399 17.20 -5.42 -15.12
N GLN A 400 18.44 -5.75 -14.74
CA GLN A 400 19.48 -6.10 -15.71
C GLN A 400 19.09 -7.33 -16.53
N LEU A 401 18.70 -8.42 -15.86
CA LEU A 401 18.29 -9.66 -16.51
C LEU A 401 17.14 -9.43 -17.52
N MET A 402 16.11 -8.72 -17.09
CA MET A 402 14.96 -8.42 -17.95
C MET A 402 15.32 -7.45 -19.07
N GLY A 403 16.16 -6.45 -18.80
CA GLY A 403 16.62 -5.49 -19.80
C GLY A 403 17.42 -6.14 -20.92
N ASP A 404 18.28 -7.12 -20.59
CA ASP A 404 19.04 -7.90 -21.55
C ASP A 404 18.10 -8.75 -22.44
N ALA A 405 17.12 -9.42 -21.83
CA ALA A 405 16.13 -10.22 -22.57
C ALA A 405 15.25 -9.35 -23.49
N LEU A 406 14.73 -8.23 -22.99
CA LEU A 406 13.89 -7.31 -23.76
C LEU A 406 14.65 -6.69 -24.94
N ALA A 407 15.92 -6.30 -24.73
CA ALA A 407 16.74 -5.73 -25.79
C ALA A 407 17.11 -6.75 -26.87
N ALA A 408 17.24 -8.03 -26.52
CA ALA A 408 17.49 -9.10 -27.48
C ALA A 408 16.31 -9.33 -28.44
N ASP A 409 15.09 -9.00 -28.01
CA ASP A 409 13.88 -9.07 -28.82
C ASP A 409 13.65 -7.82 -29.71
N ALA A 410 14.57 -6.86 -29.70
CA ALA A 410 14.49 -5.69 -30.57
C ALA A 410 14.60 -6.09 -32.05
N THR A 411 13.75 -5.49 -32.87
CA THR A 411 13.64 -5.74 -34.31
C THR A 411 14.03 -4.52 -35.16
N GLY A 412 13.99 -3.33 -34.57
CA GLY A 412 14.41 -2.08 -35.22
C GLY A 412 15.88 -1.75 -34.98
N ASP A 413 16.47 -1.01 -35.93
CA ASP A 413 17.89 -0.59 -35.90
C ASP A 413 18.11 0.83 -35.32
N LEU A 414 17.03 1.57 -35.03
CA LEU A 414 17.12 2.93 -34.50
C LEU A 414 17.80 2.93 -33.12
N ARG A 415 18.97 3.59 -33.01
CA ARG A 415 19.77 3.70 -31.77
C ARG A 415 20.27 5.13 -31.60
N PRO A 416 19.39 6.09 -31.27
CA PRO A 416 19.78 7.48 -31.10
C PRO A 416 20.61 7.64 -29.83
N ASP A 417 21.65 8.47 -29.92
CA ASP A 417 22.50 8.80 -28.76
C ASP A 417 21.76 9.69 -27.74
N ARG A 418 20.91 10.60 -28.23
CA ARG A 418 20.10 11.51 -27.42
C ARG A 418 18.61 11.32 -27.73
N ILE A 419 17.81 11.04 -26.71
CA ILE A 419 16.37 10.78 -26.85
C ILE A 419 15.58 11.81 -26.08
N PHE A 420 14.56 12.41 -26.70
CA PHE A 420 13.49 13.10 -25.99
C PHE A 420 12.21 12.26 -26.02
N CYS A 421 11.86 11.68 -24.87
CA CYS A 421 10.64 10.90 -24.69
C CYS A 421 9.42 11.82 -24.53
N SER A 422 8.67 11.99 -25.61
CA SER A 422 7.39 12.67 -25.64
C SER A 422 6.23 11.72 -25.30
N ARG A 423 4.99 12.21 -25.38
CA ARG A 423 3.76 11.46 -25.08
C ARG A 423 2.55 12.08 -25.78
N ARG A 424 1.66 11.26 -26.34
CA ARG A 424 0.36 11.74 -26.87
C ARG A 424 -0.72 11.88 -25.80
N ILE A 425 -0.57 11.17 -24.68
CA ILE A 425 -1.58 11.15 -23.60
C ILE A 425 -1.53 12.45 -22.79
N LYS A 426 -2.65 13.16 -22.73
CA LYS A 426 -2.79 14.47 -22.04
C LYS A 426 -2.95 14.40 -20.51
N LYS A 427 -2.37 13.41 -19.82
CA LYS A 427 -2.33 13.40 -18.33
C LYS A 427 -1.09 14.12 -17.85
N ARG A 428 -1.25 15.13 -16.97
CA ARG A 428 -0.16 16.06 -16.59
C ARG A 428 0.47 16.74 -17.80
N ALA A 429 -0.33 17.17 -18.77
CA ALA A 429 0.14 17.63 -20.07
C ALA A 429 1.01 18.89 -19.95
N CYS A 430 2.03 18.99 -20.81
CA CYS A 430 2.70 20.25 -21.07
C CYS A 430 1.90 21.00 -22.14
N ASN A 431 1.42 22.20 -21.85
CA ASN A 431 0.52 22.94 -22.73
C ASN A 431 1.20 23.37 -24.03
N ASN A 432 2.51 23.61 -24.02
CA ASN A 432 3.35 23.96 -25.18
C ASN A 432 4.32 22.83 -25.56
N THR A 433 3.82 21.60 -25.67
CA THR A 433 4.63 20.41 -26.01
C THR A 433 5.42 20.60 -27.32
N ASP A 434 4.80 21.17 -28.37
CA ASP A 434 5.44 21.34 -29.67
C ASP A 434 6.69 22.25 -29.61
N GLU A 435 6.63 23.32 -28.80
CA GLU A 435 7.78 24.22 -28.58
C GLU A 435 8.91 23.50 -27.85
N VAL A 436 8.58 22.72 -26.82
CA VAL A 436 9.55 21.93 -26.07
C VAL A 436 10.21 20.88 -26.95
N GLU A 437 9.44 20.15 -27.76
CA GLU A 437 9.98 19.16 -28.68
C GLU A 437 10.95 19.80 -29.68
N GLU A 438 10.64 20.99 -30.18
CA GLU A 438 11.52 21.72 -31.10
C GLU A 438 12.83 22.16 -30.46
N ILE A 439 12.81 22.58 -29.18
CA ILE A 439 14.03 22.89 -28.42
C ILE A 439 14.95 21.66 -28.38
N PHE A 440 14.41 20.47 -28.09
CA PHE A 440 15.20 19.25 -28.03
C PHE A 440 15.66 18.77 -29.42
N ARG A 441 14.83 18.87 -30.46
CA ARG A 441 15.25 18.58 -31.85
C ARG A 441 16.43 19.46 -32.27
N ALA A 442 16.35 20.76 -31.97
CA ALA A 442 17.43 21.70 -32.26
C ALA A 442 18.73 21.38 -31.51
N ALA A 443 18.64 20.71 -30.35
CA ALA A 443 19.78 20.21 -29.58
C ALA A 443 20.24 18.79 -29.98
N GLY A 444 19.76 18.27 -31.12
CA GLY A 444 20.18 16.97 -31.67
C GLY A 444 19.52 15.75 -31.05
N PHE A 445 18.40 15.92 -30.34
CA PHE A 445 17.65 14.80 -29.78
C PHE A 445 16.68 14.21 -30.81
N GLU A 446 16.59 12.88 -30.82
CA GLU A 446 15.50 12.17 -31.48
C GLU A 446 14.24 12.24 -30.61
N VAL A 447 13.15 12.81 -31.13
CA VAL A 447 11.86 12.88 -30.41
C VAL A 447 11.10 11.57 -30.61
N LEU A 448 11.02 10.79 -29.54
CA LEU A 448 10.38 9.48 -29.55
C LEU A 448 9.03 9.52 -28.82
N PHE A 449 8.06 8.80 -29.37
CA PHE A 449 6.79 8.48 -28.73
C PHE A 449 6.77 6.98 -28.43
N PRO A 450 6.98 6.54 -27.17
CA PRO A 450 7.11 5.11 -26.85
C PRO A 450 5.96 4.26 -27.39
N GLU A 451 4.75 4.80 -27.44
CA GLU A 451 3.55 4.11 -27.98
C GLU A 451 3.65 3.68 -29.45
N ASP A 452 4.60 4.22 -30.22
CA ASP A 452 4.81 3.86 -31.64
C ASP A 452 5.74 2.66 -31.84
N TYR A 453 6.42 2.21 -30.78
CA TYR A 453 7.47 1.20 -30.88
C TYR A 453 7.11 -0.05 -30.06
N PRO A 454 7.45 -1.26 -30.55
CA PRO A 454 7.49 -2.45 -29.73
C PRO A 454 8.37 -2.25 -28.49
N LEU A 455 8.04 -2.92 -27.39
CA LEU A 455 8.76 -2.72 -26.12
C LEU A 455 10.26 -3.05 -26.25
N GLY A 456 10.64 -4.12 -26.95
CA GLY A 456 12.05 -4.47 -27.16
C GLY A 456 12.84 -3.35 -27.85
N ASP A 457 12.26 -2.71 -28.86
CA ASP A 457 12.86 -1.56 -29.55
C ASP A 457 12.99 -0.35 -28.63
N GLN A 458 11.97 -0.07 -27.80
CA GLN A 458 12.05 0.98 -26.79
C GLN A 458 13.22 0.74 -25.81
N ILE A 459 13.35 -0.49 -25.31
CA ILE A 459 14.43 -0.85 -24.37
C ILE A 459 15.79 -0.73 -25.06
N ALA A 460 15.93 -1.22 -26.30
CA ALA A 460 17.19 -1.13 -27.03
C ALA A 460 17.61 0.33 -27.30
N MET A 461 16.65 1.22 -27.64
CA MET A 461 16.91 2.65 -27.78
C MET A 461 17.35 3.29 -26.45
N PHE A 462 16.65 3.01 -25.35
CA PHE A 462 16.98 3.56 -24.03
C PHE A 462 18.34 3.09 -23.53
N ARG A 463 18.71 1.82 -23.81
CA ARG A 463 20.01 1.25 -23.43
C ARG A 463 21.18 1.78 -24.26
N SER A 464 20.94 2.28 -25.47
CA SER A 464 21.98 2.86 -26.32
C SER A 464 22.21 4.36 -26.10
N ALA A 465 21.24 5.06 -25.50
CA ALA A 465 21.29 6.50 -25.34
C ALA A 465 22.24 6.93 -24.22
N SER A 466 23.09 7.92 -24.48
CA SER A 466 23.89 8.60 -23.45
C SER A 466 23.08 9.63 -22.67
N VAL A 467 22.06 10.23 -23.33
CA VAL A 467 21.18 11.24 -22.73
C VAL A 467 19.71 10.90 -22.98
N LEU A 468 18.94 10.80 -21.90
CA LEU A 468 17.50 10.57 -21.92
C LEU A 468 16.75 11.78 -21.35
N ALA A 469 16.15 12.57 -22.23
CA ALA A 469 15.26 13.65 -21.86
C ALA A 469 13.79 13.24 -21.98
N GLY A 470 12.88 13.94 -21.30
CA GLY A 470 11.45 13.78 -21.54
C GLY A 470 10.57 14.30 -20.40
N PHE A 471 9.26 14.10 -20.56
CA PHE A 471 8.31 14.48 -19.52
C PHE A 471 8.26 13.45 -18.39
N ALA A 472 8.31 13.91 -17.15
CA ALA A 472 8.24 13.07 -15.95
C ALA A 472 7.05 12.10 -15.97
N GLY A 473 7.30 10.83 -15.67
CA GLY A 473 6.32 9.75 -15.67
C GLY A 473 6.80 8.49 -16.37
N SER A 474 5.85 7.58 -16.59
CA SER A 474 6.13 6.22 -17.01
C SER A 474 6.82 6.05 -18.36
N GLY A 475 6.85 7.08 -19.21
CA GLY A 475 7.63 7.05 -20.45
C GLY A 475 9.13 6.94 -20.18
N LEU A 476 9.62 7.52 -19.07
CA LEU A 476 11.02 7.48 -18.68
C LEU A 476 11.38 6.23 -17.85
N PHE A 477 10.41 5.41 -17.42
CA PHE A 477 10.68 4.31 -16.49
C PHE A 477 11.49 3.17 -17.13
N ASN A 478 11.48 3.05 -18.47
CA ASN A 478 12.32 2.10 -19.20
C ASN A 478 13.82 2.27 -18.90
N VAL A 479 14.23 3.44 -18.37
CA VAL A 479 15.60 3.67 -17.92
C VAL A 479 16.04 2.67 -16.84
N CYS A 480 15.11 2.02 -16.11
CA CYS A 480 15.49 0.97 -15.18
C CYS A 480 16.20 -0.22 -15.84
N PHE A 481 16.01 -0.42 -17.15
CA PHE A 481 16.64 -1.47 -17.93
C PHE A 481 17.99 -1.05 -18.57
N ALA A 482 18.46 0.18 -18.32
CA ALA A 482 19.75 0.65 -18.80
C ALA A 482 20.89 -0.05 -18.01
N PRO A 483 21.89 -0.65 -18.70
CA PRO A 483 22.98 -1.36 -18.04
C PRO A 483 23.98 -0.41 -17.37
N ASP A 484 24.08 0.81 -17.88
CA ASP A 484 25.04 1.83 -17.45
C ASP A 484 24.31 3.12 -17.00
N PRO A 485 24.95 3.97 -16.18
CA PRO A 485 24.44 5.29 -15.85
C PRO A 485 24.12 6.14 -17.10
N VAL A 486 22.92 6.74 -17.13
CA VAL A 486 22.44 7.62 -18.20
C VAL A 486 22.27 9.02 -17.63
N GLN A 487 22.53 10.05 -18.44
CA GLN A 487 22.18 11.42 -18.07
C GLN A 487 20.71 11.69 -18.38
N MET A 488 19.90 11.98 -17.36
CA MET A 488 18.47 12.24 -17.54
C MET A 488 18.14 13.73 -17.47
N ILE A 489 17.31 14.23 -18.39
CA ILE A 489 16.74 15.58 -18.34
C ILE A 489 15.22 15.47 -18.24
N MET A 490 14.68 15.75 -17.06
CA MET A 490 13.27 15.53 -16.76
C MET A 490 12.50 16.86 -16.70
N LEU A 491 11.51 17.02 -17.58
CA LEU A 491 10.55 18.12 -17.52
C LEU A 491 9.34 17.73 -16.66
N SER A 492 9.02 18.54 -15.65
CA SER A 492 7.99 18.23 -14.67
C SER A 492 7.28 19.48 -14.17
N SER A 493 6.31 19.31 -13.27
CA SER A 493 5.69 20.42 -12.55
C SER A 493 5.85 20.30 -11.04
N ASP A 494 5.72 21.42 -10.33
CA ASP A 494 5.74 21.49 -8.86
C ASP A 494 4.63 20.66 -8.17
N ALA A 495 3.59 20.28 -8.90
CA ALA A 495 2.55 19.37 -8.44
C ALA A 495 2.91 17.87 -8.59
N TYR A 496 3.96 17.53 -9.33
CA TYR A 496 4.38 16.15 -9.54
C TYR A 496 5.20 15.60 -8.36
N SER A 497 4.56 14.74 -7.56
CA SER A 497 5.14 14.22 -6.31
C SER A 497 5.67 12.78 -6.40
N ALA A 498 5.54 12.09 -7.53
CA ALA A 498 6.09 10.74 -7.68
C ALA A 498 7.61 10.81 -7.89
N ARG A 499 8.30 9.74 -7.51
CA ARG A 499 9.76 9.68 -7.36
C ARG A 499 10.35 8.42 -7.98
N ASN A 500 9.62 7.75 -8.87
CA ASN A 500 10.07 6.49 -9.45
C ASN A 500 11.39 6.66 -10.20
N GLU A 501 11.53 7.72 -11.00
CA GLU A 501 12.75 8.06 -11.74
C GLU A 501 13.93 8.25 -10.78
N TYR A 502 13.72 9.00 -9.69
CA TYR A 502 14.75 9.21 -8.67
C TYR A 502 15.10 7.93 -7.89
N LEU A 503 14.13 7.06 -7.60
CA LEU A 503 14.37 5.76 -6.96
C LEU A 503 15.19 4.85 -7.88
N ILE A 504 14.82 4.76 -9.16
CA ILE A 504 15.56 4.02 -10.18
C ILE A 504 17.00 4.57 -10.29
N ALA A 505 17.15 5.87 -10.46
CA ALA A 505 18.46 6.54 -10.52
C ALA A 505 19.28 6.38 -9.24
N SER A 506 18.64 6.35 -8.07
CA SER A 506 19.32 6.12 -6.79
C SER A 506 19.97 4.75 -6.73
N VAL A 507 19.34 3.75 -7.34
CA VAL A 507 19.89 2.40 -7.43
C VAL A 507 20.88 2.31 -8.57
N LEU A 508 20.60 2.79 -9.77
CA LEU A 508 21.43 2.56 -10.98
C LEU A 508 22.55 3.60 -11.20
N GLY A 509 22.51 4.73 -10.51
CA GLY A 509 23.52 5.79 -10.63
C GLY A 509 23.29 6.78 -11.78
N HIS A 510 22.09 6.82 -12.36
CA HIS A 510 21.75 7.85 -13.35
C HIS A 510 21.84 9.25 -12.74
N SER A 511 22.24 10.24 -13.53
CA SER A 511 22.09 11.65 -13.13
C SER A 511 20.71 12.14 -13.56
N ILE A 512 20.11 13.03 -12.79
CA ILE A 512 18.83 13.66 -13.11
C ILE A 512 19.00 15.17 -13.02
N THR A 513 18.75 15.84 -14.14
CA THR A 513 18.48 17.27 -14.20
C THR A 513 16.98 17.48 -14.32
N SER A 514 16.33 17.97 -13.26
CA SER A 514 14.90 18.25 -13.24
C SER A 514 14.63 19.72 -13.57
N VAL A 515 13.91 19.96 -14.65
CA VAL A 515 13.33 21.28 -14.94
C VAL A 515 11.88 21.26 -14.49
N ILE A 516 11.57 22.07 -13.49
CA ILE A 516 10.30 22.09 -12.78
C ILE A 516 9.57 23.38 -13.16
N SER A 517 8.40 23.21 -13.76
CA SER A 517 7.48 24.29 -14.08
C SER A 517 6.38 24.44 -13.05
N LYS A 518 5.71 25.59 -13.05
CA LYS A 518 4.53 25.81 -12.20
C LYS A 518 3.33 25.04 -12.75
N ALA A 519 2.64 24.28 -11.91
CA ALA A 519 1.38 23.64 -12.29
C ALA A 519 0.24 24.65 -12.42
N ASP A 520 -0.65 24.42 -13.39
CA ASP A 520 -1.87 25.22 -13.59
C ASP A 520 -2.78 25.17 -12.35
N ASN A 521 -2.85 24.01 -11.70
CA ASN A 521 -3.61 23.76 -10.47
C ASN A 521 -2.66 23.22 -9.39
N PRO A 522 -2.07 24.09 -8.56
CA PRO A 522 -1.14 23.70 -7.50
C PRO A 522 -1.73 22.64 -6.56
N GLY A 523 -0.93 21.62 -6.22
CA GLY A 523 -1.35 20.52 -5.35
C GLY A 523 -2.26 19.47 -6.01
N GLU A 524 -2.54 19.59 -7.31
CA GLU A 524 -3.18 18.54 -8.09
C GLU A 524 -2.14 17.72 -8.85
N PHE A 525 -1.87 16.49 -8.39
CA PHE A 525 -0.88 15.60 -9.01
C PHE A 525 -1.04 15.40 -10.52
N GLN A 526 -2.26 15.52 -11.05
CA GLN A 526 -2.57 15.34 -12.48
C GLN A 526 -2.62 16.67 -13.25
N SER A 527 -2.30 17.80 -12.62
CA SER A 527 -2.36 19.13 -13.24
C SER A 527 -1.47 19.20 -14.47
N SER A 528 -1.98 19.85 -15.50
CA SER A 528 -1.17 20.37 -16.60
C SER A 528 -0.24 21.49 -16.10
N PHE A 529 0.70 21.86 -16.96
CA PHE A 529 1.65 22.95 -16.75
C PHE A 529 2.08 23.51 -18.11
N THR A 530 2.67 24.70 -18.11
CA THR A 530 3.29 25.31 -19.29
C THR A 530 4.78 25.49 -19.00
N PHE A 531 5.64 25.08 -19.94
CA PHE A 531 7.09 25.29 -19.83
C PHE A 531 7.40 26.76 -20.13
N ASP A 532 8.06 27.44 -19.20
CA ASP A 532 8.44 28.84 -19.36
C ASP A 532 9.75 28.94 -20.16
N VAL A 533 9.63 29.23 -21.46
CA VAL A 533 10.79 29.32 -22.37
C VAL A 533 11.76 30.43 -21.97
N GLU A 534 11.32 31.50 -21.30
CA GLU A 534 12.21 32.60 -20.90
C GLU A 534 12.98 32.27 -19.62
N ASP A 535 12.33 31.67 -18.62
CA ASP A 535 12.98 31.39 -17.33
C ASP A 535 13.55 29.97 -17.27
N GLU A 536 12.69 28.96 -17.40
CA GLU A 536 13.07 27.56 -17.39
C GLU A 536 13.92 27.21 -18.62
N GLY A 537 13.64 27.83 -19.76
CA GLY A 537 14.43 27.71 -20.99
C GLY A 537 15.87 28.20 -20.85
N ARG A 538 16.15 29.26 -20.07
CA ARG A 538 17.54 29.67 -19.77
C ARG A 538 18.30 28.63 -18.96
N TYR A 539 17.63 27.99 -18.00
CA TYR A 539 18.23 26.90 -17.24
C TYR A 539 18.50 25.70 -18.16
N LEU A 540 17.50 25.28 -18.94
CA LEU A 540 17.60 24.16 -19.88
C LEU A 540 18.69 24.40 -20.94
N ALA A 541 18.81 25.61 -21.49
CA ALA A 541 19.83 25.95 -22.47
C ALA A 541 21.26 25.74 -21.94
N ARG A 542 21.52 26.08 -20.66
CA ARG A 542 22.82 25.81 -20.02
C ARG A 542 23.08 24.31 -19.85
N VAL A 543 22.05 23.55 -19.50
CA VAL A 543 22.14 22.10 -19.36
C VAL A 543 22.45 21.46 -20.71
N LEU A 544 21.75 21.86 -21.77
CA LEU A 544 21.96 21.34 -23.13
C LEU A 544 23.34 21.71 -23.67
N ALA A 545 23.81 22.94 -23.46
CA ALA A 545 25.15 23.35 -23.89
C ALA A 545 26.26 22.52 -23.21
N ALA A 546 26.08 22.17 -21.94
CA ALA A 546 27.03 21.34 -21.19
C ALA A 546 27.06 19.86 -21.63
N LEU A 547 26.17 19.42 -22.53
CA LEU A 547 26.23 18.08 -23.13
C LEU A 547 27.24 17.99 -24.28
N ASP A 548 27.61 19.13 -24.85
CA ASP A 548 28.53 19.22 -26.00
C ASP A 548 29.98 19.58 -25.59
N ASP A 549 30.18 19.93 -24.31
CA ASP A 549 31.47 20.21 -23.66
C ASP A 549 32.08 18.94 -23.07
#